data_AF-A0A7Y2L9K0-F1
#
_entry.id   AF-A0A7Y2L9K0-F1
#
_cell.length_a   1.000
_cell.length_b   1.000
_cell.length_c   1.000
_cell.angle_alpha   90.00
_cell.angle_beta   90.00
_cell.angle_gamma   90.00
#
_symmetry.space_group_name_H-M   'P 1'
#
loop_
_entity.id
_entity.type
_entity.pdbx_description
1 polymer ?
#
loop_
_entity_poly.entity_id
_entity_poly.type
_entity_poly.pdbx_seq_one_letter_code
_entity_poly.pdbx_strand_id
1 'polypeptide(L)'
;RFLKQYISQNSRIKFDIDKVAFLMTVQRLIQPVSKLQTYYRKNKYFGFEEDIDLNQLYRGLDILAQIKGDLELYLYHKNRDLFNMVVDAVFYDVTTFYFESIKQDDLSDFGFSKDNKVNEVQVVMGMLVDKEGRPVGYELFPGDTVDSKTMIEIL
;
A
#
# COMPACT_ATOMS: atom_id res chain seq x y z
N ARG A 1 -11.65 -2.29 -15.83
CA ARG A 1 -11.24 -1.69 -14.54
C ARG A 1 -11.20 -2.82 -13.51
N PHE A 2 -10.00 -3.21 -13.06
CA PHE A 2 -9.76 -4.37 -12.19
C PHE A 2 -10.67 -4.37 -10.94
N LEU A 3 -10.70 -3.26 -10.20
CA LEU A 3 -11.52 -3.14 -8.98
C LEU A 3 -13.02 -3.31 -9.23
N LYS A 4 -13.54 -2.79 -10.35
CA LYS A 4 -14.96 -2.98 -10.71
C LYS A 4 -15.29 -4.45 -11.00
N GLN A 5 -14.38 -5.16 -11.66
CA GLN A 5 -14.53 -6.59 -11.90
C GLN A 5 -14.48 -7.38 -10.58
N TYR A 6 -13.55 -7.04 -9.68
CA TYR A 6 -13.46 -7.64 -8.35
C TYR A 6 -14.75 -7.44 -7.53
N ILE A 7 -15.31 -6.23 -7.52
CA ILE A 7 -16.60 -5.96 -6.84
C ILE A 7 -17.72 -6.80 -7.43
N SER A 8 -17.80 -6.92 -8.76
CA SER A 8 -18.89 -7.67 -9.42
C SER A 8 -18.95 -9.14 -9.00
N GLN A 9 -17.81 -9.70 -8.58
CA GLN A 9 -17.69 -11.07 -8.08
C GLN A 9 -17.90 -11.17 -6.55
N ASN A 10 -17.91 -10.03 -5.84
CA ASN A 10 -17.96 -9.94 -4.39
C ASN A 10 -19.15 -9.08 -3.92
N SER A 11 -20.34 -9.68 -3.93
CA SER A 11 -21.62 -9.02 -3.58
C SER A 11 -21.71 -8.47 -2.14
N ARG A 12 -20.75 -8.81 -1.27
CA ARG A 12 -20.66 -8.28 0.10
C ARG A 12 -20.17 -6.82 0.14
N ILE A 13 -19.45 -6.36 -0.90
CA ILE A 13 -18.93 -5.00 -0.99
C ILE A 13 -20.05 -4.09 -1.50
N LYS A 14 -20.56 -3.21 -0.63
CA LYS A 14 -21.73 -2.35 -0.89
C LYS A 14 -21.38 -0.88 -1.20
N PHE A 15 -20.12 -0.59 -1.52
CA PHE A 15 -19.64 0.76 -1.81
C PHE A 15 -18.67 0.75 -2.99
N ASP A 16 -18.46 1.90 -3.62
CA ASP A 16 -17.57 2.03 -4.78
C ASP A 16 -16.09 2.07 -4.32
N ILE A 17 -15.44 0.89 -4.32
CA ILE A 17 -14.02 0.78 -3.97
C ILE A 17 -13.10 1.50 -4.96
N ASP A 18 -13.49 1.61 -6.24
CA ASP A 18 -12.71 2.29 -7.28
C ASP A 18 -12.61 3.78 -6.92
N LYS A 19 -13.75 4.36 -6.54
CA LYS A 19 -13.84 5.76 -6.08
C LYS A 19 -13.10 5.99 -4.75
N VAL A 20 -13.26 5.09 -3.78
CA VAL A 20 -12.57 5.16 -2.48
C VAL A 20 -11.05 5.07 -2.65
N ALA A 21 -10.55 4.08 -3.40
CA ALA A 21 -9.13 3.93 -3.67
C ALA A 21 -8.57 5.14 -4.41
N PHE A 22 -9.30 5.65 -5.40
CA PHE A 22 -8.90 6.84 -6.16
C PHE A 22 -8.81 8.08 -5.26
N LEU A 23 -9.78 8.32 -4.37
CA LEU A 23 -9.73 9.41 -3.40
C LEU A 23 -8.48 9.33 -2.51
N MET A 24 -8.21 8.16 -1.94
CA MET A 24 -7.07 7.96 -1.05
C MET A 24 -5.73 8.17 -1.77
N THR A 25 -5.61 7.70 -3.02
CA THR A 25 -4.42 7.89 -3.84
C THR A 25 -4.23 9.36 -4.20
N VAL A 26 -5.28 10.05 -4.66
CA VAL A 26 -5.23 11.49 -4.99
C VAL A 26 -4.82 12.31 -3.76
N GLN A 27 -5.42 12.03 -2.60
CA GLN A 27 -5.04 12.71 -1.36
C GLN A 27 -3.57 12.45 -1.00
N ARG A 28 -3.06 11.22 -1.16
CA ARG A 28 -1.67 10.88 -0.86
C ARG A 28 -0.68 11.59 -1.80
N LEU A 29 -1.05 11.80 -3.07
CA LEU A 29 -0.21 12.50 -4.05
C LEU A 29 -0.21 14.01 -3.85
N ILE A 30 -1.37 14.61 -3.54
CA ILE A 30 -1.50 16.07 -3.43
C ILE A 30 -1.08 16.56 -2.05
N GLN A 31 -1.64 15.97 -0.99
CA GLN A 31 -1.35 16.39 0.37
C GLN A 31 -1.52 15.21 1.34
N PRO A 32 -0.43 14.47 1.63
CA PRO A 32 -0.47 13.36 2.56
C PRO A 32 -1.08 13.73 3.91
N VAL A 33 -2.16 13.05 4.29
CA VAL A 33 -2.81 13.19 5.58
C VAL A 33 -3.43 11.85 6.01
N SER A 34 -3.88 11.76 7.26
CA SER A 34 -4.60 10.57 7.75
C SER A 34 -5.89 10.30 6.97
N LYS A 35 -6.41 9.07 7.04
CA LYS A 35 -7.67 8.69 6.39
C LYS A 35 -8.86 9.48 6.95
N LEU A 36 -8.86 9.75 8.26
CA LEU A 36 -9.81 10.66 8.90
C LEU A 36 -9.75 12.06 8.29
N GLN A 37 -8.55 12.62 8.13
CA GLN A 37 -8.39 13.95 7.54
C GLN A 37 -8.73 13.96 6.04
N THR A 38 -8.50 12.86 5.33
CA THR A 38 -8.93 12.63 3.94
C THR A 38 -10.46 12.73 3.84
N TYR A 39 -11.18 12.05 4.74
CA TYR A 39 -12.65 12.10 4.81
C TYR A 39 -13.17 13.53 4.95
N TYR A 40 -12.59 14.34 5.85
CA TYR A 40 -12.98 15.74 6.02
C TYR A 40 -12.62 16.63 4.82
N ARG A 41 -11.68 16.21 3.97
CA ARG A 41 -11.19 16.99 2.82
C ARG A 41 -11.76 16.52 1.48
N LYS A 42 -12.52 15.43 1.44
CA LYS A 42 -12.99 14.81 0.18
C LYS A 42 -13.72 15.80 -0.75
N ASN A 43 -14.49 16.73 -0.18
CA ASN A 43 -15.25 17.74 -0.91
C ASN A 43 -14.38 18.81 -1.59
N LYS A 44 -13.05 18.80 -1.37
CA LYS A 44 -12.11 19.68 -2.09
C LYS A 44 -11.84 19.19 -3.53
N TYR A 45 -12.19 17.94 -3.82
CA TYR A 45 -11.95 17.31 -5.11
C TYR A 45 -13.27 17.10 -5.85
N PHE A 46 -13.31 17.50 -7.12
CA PHE A 46 -14.47 17.30 -7.98
C PHE A 46 -14.78 15.81 -8.17
N GLY A 47 -16.06 15.44 -8.10
CA GLY A 47 -16.52 14.07 -8.29
C GLY A 47 -16.49 13.21 -7.02
N PHE A 48 -16.06 13.75 -5.88
CA PHE A 48 -16.10 13.09 -4.57
C PHE A 48 -17.13 13.72 -3.61
N GLU A 49 -18.07 14.50 -4.14
CA GLU A 49 -19.12 15.15 -3.35
C GLU A 49 -20.18 14.16 -2.83
N GLU A 50 -20.25 12.96 -3.43
CA GLU A 50 -21.11 11.87 -2.93
C GLU A 50 -20.64 11.38 -1.55
N ASP A 51 -21.58 10.84 -0.77
CA ASP A 51 -21.37 10.37 0.61
C ASP A 51 -20.45 9.14 0.69
N ILE A 52 -19.15 9.34 0.50
CA ILE A 52 -18.10 8.42 0.94
C ILE A 52 -18.02 8.53 2.46
N ASP A 53 -18.47 7.48 3.15
CA ASP A 53 -18.39 7.39 4.61
C ASP A 53 -16.96 7.08 5.07
N LEU A 54 -16.61 7.52 6.27
CA LEU A 54 -15.29 7.26 6.85
C LEU A 54 -14.99 5.75 6.94
N ASN A 55 -15.98 4.93 7.27
CA ASN A 55 -15.80 3.48 7.37
C ASN A 55 -15.48 2.84 6.02
N GLN A 56 -15.93 3.44 4.91
CA GLN A 56 -15.61 2.95 3.57
C GLN A 56 -14.12 3.13 3.26
N LEU A 57 -13.49 4.21 3.74
CA LEU A 57 -12.04 4.40 3.59
C LEU A 57 -11.25 3.31 4.32
N TYR A 58 -11.61 3.02 5.57
CA TYR A 58 -10.92 2.00 6.37
C TYR A 58 -11.16 0.59 5.82
N ARG A 59 -12.42 0.19 5.57
CA ARG A 59 -12.74 -1.11 4.95
C ARG A 59 -12.14 -1.26 3.56
N GLY A 60 -11.96 -0.14 2.85
CA GLY A 60 -11.29 -0.14 1.57
C GLY A 60 -9.84 -0.58 1.67
N LEU A 61 -9.13 -0.23 2.74
CA LEU A 61 -7.77 -0.70 2.98
C LEU A 61 -7.73 -2.22 3.20
N ASP A 62 -8.67 -2.77 3.97
CA ASP A 62 -8.75 -4.22 4.21
C ASP A 62 -8.95 -4.99 2.89
N ILE A 63 -9.84 -4.48 2.02
CA ILE A 63 -10.09 -5.06 0.70
C ILE A 63 -8.83 -4.97 -0.17
N LEU A 64 -8.16 -3.82 -0.21
CA LEU A 64 -6.93 -3.63 -0.98
C LEU A 64 -5.80 -4.55 -0.49
N ALA A 65 -5.68 -4.74 0.82
CA ALA A 65 -4.72 -5.67 1.41
C ALA A 65 -5.04 -7.12 1.02
N GLN A 66 -6.32 -7.52 1.06
CA GLN A 66 -6.74 -8.88 0.67
C GLN A 66 -6.42 -9.20 -0.80
N ILE A 67 -6.53 -8.21 -1.70
CA ILE A 67 -6.30 -8.39 -3.15
C ILE A 67 -4.90 -7.96 -3.60
N LYS A 68 -3.99 -7.69 -2.67
CA LYS A 68 -2.65 -7.13 -2.94
C LYS A 68 -1.98 -7.83 -4.12
N GLY A 69 -1.80 -9.15 -4.06
CA GLY A 69 -1.08 -9.91 -5.09
C GLY A 69 -1.73 -9.83 -6.48
N ASP A 70 -3.06 -9.98 -6.56
CA ASP A 70 -3.78 -9.86 -7.84
C ASP A 70 -3.70 -8.44 -8.39
N LEU A 71 -3.75 -7.42 -7.52
CA LEU A 71 -3.65 -6.02 -7.89
C LEU A 71 -2.24 -5.67 -8.38
N GLU A 72 -1.20 -6.15 -7.70
CA GLU A 72 0.20 -5.99 -8.11
C GLU A 72 0.43 -6.63 -9.48
N LEU A 73 -0.03 -7.87 -9.70
CA LEU A 73 0.09 -8.55 -10.99
C LEU A 73 -0.65 -7.79 -12.10
N TYR A 74 -1.85 -7.28 -11.81
CA TYR A 74 -2.59 -6.45 -12.75
C TYR A 74 -1.83 -5.16 -13.09
N LEU A 75 -1.26 -4.48 -12.10
CA LEU A 75 -0.47 -3.24 -12.31
C LEU A 75 0.83 -3.53 -13.06
N TYR A 76 1.50 -4.63 -12.76
CA TYR A 76 2.69 -5.09 -13.48
C TYR A 76 2.42 -5.25 -14.98
N HIS A 77 1.37 -6.00 -15.35
CA HIS A 77 0.99 -6.17 -16.74
C HIS A 77 0.59 -4.85 -17.40
N LYS A 78 -0.12 -3.98 -16.67
CA LYS A 78 -0.45 -2.65 -17.17
C LYS A 78 0.79 -1.80 -17.43
N ASN A 79 1.78 -1.83 -16.54
CA ASN A 79 3.01 -1.08 -16.71
C ASN A 79 3.86 -1.63 -17.86
N ARG A 80 3.91 -2.96 -18.00
CA ARG A 80 4.58 -3.63 -19.13
C ARG A 80 3.97 -3.23 -20.46
N ASP A 81 2.65 -3.20 -20.56
CA ASP A 81 1.97 -2.94 -21.84
C ASP A 81 1.86 -1.43 -22.15
N LEU A 82 1.58 -0.58 -21.15
CA LEU A 82 1.38 0.87 -21.36
C LEU A 82 2.69 1.65 -21.44
N PHE A 83 3.71 1.23 -20.69
CA PHE A 83 4.99 1.93 -20.62
C PHE A 83 6.15 1.13 -21.21
N ASN A 84 5.87 0.01 -21.89
CA ASN A 84 6.87 -0.91 -22.44
C ASN A 84 7.95 -1.26 -21.41
N MET A 85 7.55 -1.45 -20.15
CA MET A 85 8.46 -1.76 -19.06
C MET A 85 9.20 -3.07 -19.34
N VAL A 86 10.53 -3.00 -19.45
CA VAL A 86 11.41 -4.17 -19.62
C VAL A 86 12.10 -4.46 -18.30
N VAL A 87 11.82 -5.62 -17.72
CA VAL A 87 12.35 -6.02 -16.40
C VAL A 87 13.55 -6.95 -16.60
N ASP A 88 14.65 -6.38 -17.08
CA ASP A 88 15.93 -7.11 -17.19
C ASP A 88 16.72 -7.10 -15.88
N ALA A 89 16.52 -6.07 -15.06
CA ALA A 89 17.10 -5.93 -13.74
C ALA A 89 16.09 -5.20 -12.83
N VAL A 90 16.08 -5.59 -11.57
CA VAL A 90 15.33 -4.94 -10.51
C VAL A 90 16.29 -4.44 -9.44
N PHE A 91 15.99 -3.28 -8.87
CA PHE A 91 16.67 -2.77 -7.70
C PHE A 91 15.84 -3.11 -6.47
N TYR A 92 16.52 -3.58 -5.44
CA TYR A 92 15.94 -3.94 -4.16
C TYR A 92 16.38 -2.93 -3.11
N ASP A 93 15.41 -2.41 -2.36
CA ASP A 93 15.67 -1.55 -1.20
C ASP A 93 14.78 -1.95 -0.02
N VAL A 94 15.29 -1.73 1.19
CA VAL A 94 14.60 -2.03 2.45
C VAL A 94 14.36 -0.74 3.20
N THR A 95 13.09 -0.45 3.48
CA THR A 95 12.67 0.69 4.29
C THR A 95 11.94 0.20 5.53
N THR A 96 12.13 0.89 6.65
CA THR A 96 11.48 0.56 7.92
C THR A 96 10.49 1.65 8.31
N PHE A 97 9.27 1.26 8.68
CA PHE A 97 8.26 2.14 9.26
C PHE A 97 8.21 1.95 10.77
N TYR A 98 8.53 2.97 11.54
CA TYR A 98 8.36 2.93 13.00
C TYR A 98 7.01 3.54 13.41
N PHE A 99 6.50 3.11 14.55
CA PHE A 99 5.28 3.64 15.16
C PHE A 99 5.60 4.11 16.57
N GLU A 100 5.05 5.25 16.98
CA GLU A 100 5.11 5.73 18.37
C GLU A 100 4.22 4.85 19.26
N SER A 101 4.62 3.59 19.43
CA SER A 101 3.89 2.51 20.08
C SER A 101 4.87 1.44 20.56
N ILE A 102 4.49 0.76 21.63
CA ILE A 102 5.18 -0.42 22.19
C ILE A 102 4.39 -1.71 21.97
N LYS A 103 3.24 -1.62 21.29
CA LYS A 103 2.34 -2.75 21.10
C LYS A 103 2.77 -3.53 19.86
N GLN A 104 3.18 -4.78 20.06
CA GLN A 104 3.47 -5.73 19.00
C GLN A 104 2.20 -6.33 18.41
N ASP A 105 2.26 -6.71 17.15
CA ASP A 105 1.29 -7.57 16.46
C ASP A 105 2.00 -8.46 15.42
N ASP A 106 1.26 -9.05 14.48
CA ASP A 106 1.81 -9.99 13.51
C ASP A 106 2.87 -9.37 12.57
N LEU A 107 2.86 -8.04 12.41
CA LEU A 107 3.77 -7.31 11.51
C LEU A 107 4.65 -6.29 12.27
N SER A 108 4.13 -5.70 13.34
CA SER A 108 4.84 -4.71 14.13
C SER A 108 5.62 -5.38 15.25
N ASP A 109 6.94 -5.31 15.17
CA ASP A 109 7.84 -5.85 16.19
C ASP A 109 8.98 -4.87 16.48
N PHE A 110 9.65 -5.03 17.61
CA PHE A 110 10.89 -4.32 17.91
C PHE A 110 11.98 -4.79 16.96
N GLY A 111 12.84 -3.89 16.52
CA GLY A 111 14.00 -4.30 15.76
C GLY A 111 15.09 -3.25 15.73
N PHE A 112 16.03 -3.45 14.82
CA PHE A 112 17.20 -2.61 14.74
C PHE A 112 16.85 -1.25 14.12
N SER A 113 16.68 -0.24 14.96
CA SER A 113 16.48 1.14 14.52
C SER A 113 17.81 1.85 14.29
N LYS A 114 18.08 2.25 13.05
CA LYS A 114 19.23 3.11 12.70
C LYS A 114 19.10 4.53 13.30
N ASP A 115 17.89 4.90 13.75
CA ASP A 115 17.54 6.21 14.32
C ASP A 115 17.43 6.19 15.87
N ASN A 116 17.98 5.18 16.55
CA ASN A 116 17.91 4.99 18.01
C ASN A 116 16.49 4.89 18.59
N LYS A 117 15.49 4.52 17.78
CA LYS A 117 14.12 4.25 18.23
C LYS A 117 13.94 2.81 18.72
N VAL A 118 14.83 2.38 19.62
CA VAL A 118 14.93 0.97 20.07
C VAL A 118 13.72 0.51 20.90
N ASN A 119 12.92 1.44 21.40
CA ASN A 119 11.74 1.17 22.24
C ASN A 119 10.42 1.34 21.48
N GLU A 120 10.45 1.41 20.15
CA GLU A 120 9.27 1.59 19.30
C GLU A 120 9.14 0.36 18.38
N VAL A 121 7.91 -0.11 18.19
CA VAL A 121 7.66 -1.19 17.22
C VAL A 121 7.77 -0.65 15.80
N GLN A 122 8.20 -1.50 14.89
CA GLN A 122 8.43 -1.19 13.50
C GLN A 122 7.96 -2.30 12.56
N VAL A 123 7.78 -1.97 11.29
CA VAL A 123 7.47 -2.89 10.20
C VAL A 123 8.53 -2.69 9.12
N VAL A 124 9.07 -3.78 8.59
CA VAL A 124 10.06 -3.73 7.51
C VAL A 124 9.34 -3.91 6.17
N MET A 125 9.70 -3.10 5.17
CA MET A 125 9.20 -3.20 3.80
C MET A 125 10.36 -3.42 2.83
N GLY A 126 10.34 -4.55 2.14
CA GLY A 126 11.17 -4.78 0.97
C GLY A 126 10.43 -4.28 -0.28
N MET A 127 11.09 -3.54 -1.15
CA MET A 127 10.50 -3.02 -2.38
C MET A 127 11.39 -3.30 -3.58
N LEU A 128 10.76 -3.76 -4.68
CA LEU A 128 11.40 -3.95 -5.97
C LEU A 128 10.99 -2.83 -6.92
N VAL A 129 11.97 -2.21 -7.58
CA VAL A 129 11.76 -1.20 -8.61
C VAL A 129 12.55 -1.53 -9.88
N ASP A 130 12.05 -1.11 -11.03
CA ASP A 130 12.78 -1.23 -12.30
C ASP A 130 13.87 -0.14 -12.44
N LYS A 131 14.55 -0.13 -13.59
CA LYS A 131 15.61 0.85 -13.88
C LYS A 131 15.14 2.31 -13.95
N GLU A 132 13.83 2.53 -14.13
CA GLU A 132 13.21 3.86 -14.15
C GLU A 132 12.57 4.22 -12.80
N GLY A 133 12.73 3.38 -11.77
CA GLY A 133 12.15 3.57 -10.44
C GLY A 133 10.66 3.24 -10.35
N ARG A 134 10.10 2.54 -11.34
CA ARG A 134 8.71 2.08 -11.33
C ARG A 134 8.58 0.88 -10.39
N PRO A 135 7.61 0.85 -9.46
CA PRO A 135 7.44 -0.26 -8.54
C PRO A 135 7.02 -1.52 -9.31
N VAL A 136 7.71 -2.62 -9.02
CA VAL A 136 7.42 -3.96 -9.54
C VAL A 136 6.60 -4.75 -8.52
N GLY A 137 6.93 -4.63 -7.24
CA GLY A 137 6.22 -5.27 -6.13
C GLY A 137 6.85 -4.90 -4.79
N TYR A 138 6.16 -5.23 -3.70
CA TYR A 138 6.69 -5.06 -2.36
C TYR A 138 6.25 -6.20 -1.44
N GLU A 139 6.98 -6.41 -0.34
CA GLU A 139 6.52 -7.28 0.74
C GLU A 139 6.78 -6.65 2.12
N LEU A 140 5.91 -6.97 3.07
CA LEU A 140 6.01 -6.51 4.45
C LEU A 140 6.48 -7.66 5.35
N PHE A 141 7.38 -7.33 6.27
CA PHE A 141 7.99 -8.26 7.20
C PHE A 141 7.91 -7.72 8.64
N PRO A 142 7.92 -8.62 9.64
CA PRO A 142 8.05 -8.25 11.05
C PRO A 142 9.24 -7.32 11.31
N GLY A 143 9.09 -6.41 12.27
CA GLY A 143 10.08 -5.38 12.59
C GLY A 143 11.47 -5.87 12.97
N ASP A 144 11.58 -7.10 13.47
CA ASP A 144 12.82 -7.77 13.87
C ASP A 144 13.54 -8.47 12.69
N THR A 145 12.95 -8.44 11.49
CA THR A 145 13.48 -9.14 10.32
C THR A 145 14.76 -8.47 9.81
N VAL A 146 15.83 -9.26 9.73
CA VAL A 146 17.13 -8.81 9.19
C VAL A 146 17.05 -8.60 7.67
N ASP A 147 17.61 -7.49 7.18
CA ASP A 147 17.65 -7.08 5.76
C ASP A 147 18.05 -8.20 4.78
N SER A 148 18.92 -9.12 5.19
CA SER A 148 19.35 -10.22 4.32
C SER A 148 18.28 -11.30 4.09
N LYS A 149 17.33 -11.46 5.00
CA LYS A 149 16.25 -12.45 4.90
C LYS A 149 15.09 -11.94 4.05
N THR A 150 14.87 -10.63 4.01
CA THR A 150 13.78 -10.01 3.25
C THR A 150 13.97 -10.13 1.73
N MET A 151 15.24 -10.19 1.27
CA MET A 151 15.56 -10.32 -0.16
C MET A 151 15.16 -11.68 -0.76
N ILE A 152 15.19 -12.77 0.02
CA ILE A 152 14.88 -14.10 -0.52
C ILE A 152 13.37 -14.27 -0.75
N GLU A 153 12.55 -13.69 0.10
CA GLU A 153 11.09 -13.86 0.03
C GLU A 153 10.43 -12.99 -1.05
N ILE A 154 11.09 -11.92 -1.49
CA ILE A 154 10.56 -11.00 -2.50
C ILE A 154 10.99 -11.34 -3.94
N LEU A 155 12.07 -12.12 -4.11
CA LEU A 155 12.59 -12.56 -5.42
C LEU A 155 11.85 -13.80 -5.93
#